data_AF-A0A2D5T4H4-F1
#
_entry.id   AF-A0A2D5T4H4-F1
#
_cell.length_a   1.000
_cell.length_b   1.000
_cell.length_c   1.000
_cell.angle_alpha   90.00
_cell.angle_beta   90.00
_cell.angle_gamma   90.00
#
_symmetry.space_group_name_H-M   'P 1'
#
loop_
_entity.id
_entity.type
_entity.pdbx_description
1 polymer ?
#
loop_
_entity_poly.entity_id
_entity_poly.type
_entity_poly.pdbx_seq_one_letter_code
_entity_poly.pdbx_strand_id
1 'polypeptide(L)'
;MALSLPLMAAATTAVAQPLTLERIFDDPGLAGKAPVQLKFSPDGSRVTYLQGKVDDYNRYDLWEYNLKDNTNRLLVDSQALFSGPETLSDEEKARRERQRIFGRG
;
A
#
# COMPACT_ATOMS: atom_id res chain seq x y z
N MET A 1 -42.09 -25.35 25.91
CA MET A 1 -41.54 -26.31 24.94
C MET A 1 -40.75 -25.50 23.92
N ALA A 2 -39.44 -25.35 24.12
CA ALA A 2 -38.58 -24.53 23.26
C ALA A 2 -37.80 -25.46 22.33
N LEU A 3 -38.05 -25.36 21.03
CA LEU A 3 -37.32 -26.09 19.99
C LEU A 3 -36.06 -25.31 19.62
N SER A 4 -34.89 -25.85 19.96
CA SER A 4 -33.60 -25.38 19.47
C SER A 4 -33.31 -26.02 18.11
N LEU A 5 -33.19 -25.21 17.06
CA LEU A 5 -32.69 -25.63 15.75
C LEU A 5 -31.14 -25.61 15.78
N PRO A 6 -30.44 -26.70 15.39
CA PRO A 6 -29.00 -26.66 15.23
C PRO A 6 -28.66 -25.94 13.92
N LEU A 7 -27.86 -24.87 14.01
CA LEU A 7 -27.28 -24.21 12.86
C LEU A 7 -26.14 -25.09 12.31
N MET A 8 -26.38 -25.82 11.21
CA MET A 8 -25.29 -26.49 10.48
C MET A 8 -24.46 -25.45 9.75
N ALA A 9 -23.23 -25.22 10.22
CA ALA A 9 -22.23 -24.44 9.51
C ALA A 9 -21.73 -25.26 8.30
N ALA A 10 -22.08 -24.84 7.09
CA ALA A 10 -21.50 -25.40 5.86
C ALA A 10 -20.05 -24.91 5.75
N ALA A 11 -19.09 -25.83 5.79
CA ALA A 11 -17.69 -25.53 5.52
C ALA A 11 -17.49 -25.35 4.01
N THR A 12 -17.38 -24.11 3.54
CA THR A 12 -16.90 -23.82 2.18
C THR A 12 -15.43 -24.15 2.10
N THR A 13 -15.08 -25.19 1.34
CA THR A 13 -13.69 -25.49 1.00
C THR A 13 -13.18 -24.44 0.00
N ALA A 14 -12.29 -23.55 0.45
CA ALA A 14 -11.60 -22.63 -0.45
C ALA A 14 -10.57 -23.41 -1.30
N VAL A 15 -10.74 -23.41 -2.62
CA VAL A 15 -9.73 -23.94 -3.55
C VAL A 15 -8.84 -22.79 -3.98
N ALA A 16 -7.54 -22.89 -3.69
CA ALA A 16 -6.57 -21.88 -4.09
C ALA A 16 -6.41 -21.87 -5.63
N GLN A 17 -6.50 -20.69 -6.24
CA GLN A 17 -6.22 -20.54 -7.67
C GLN A 17 -4.71 -20.64 -7.93
N PRO A 18 -4.28 -21.25 -9.05
CA PRO A 18 -2.88 -21.27 -9.44
C PRO A 18 -2.39 -19.85 -9.73
N LEU A 19 -1.14 -19.55 -9.36
CA LEU A 19 -0.53 -18.25 -9.62
C LEU A 19 -0.30 -18.06 -11.13
N THR A 20 -0.88 -17.01 -11.71
CA THR A 20 -0.70 -16.65 -13.12
C THR A 20 0.32 -15.53 -13.29
N LEU A 21 0.82 -15.35 -14.52
CA LEU A 21 1.78 -14.28 -14.84
C LEU A 21 1.12 -12.90 -14.71
N GLU A 22 -0.10 -12.76 -15.19
CA GLU A 22 -0.90 -11.53 -15.09
C GLU A 22 -1.06 -11.14 -13.62
N ARG A 23 -1.33 -12.11 -12.74
CA ARG A 23 -1.47 -11.88 -11.31
C ARG A 23 -0.20 -11.36 -10.64
N ILE A 24 0.99 -11.67 -11.17
CA ILE A 24 2.27 -11.16 -10.66
C ILE A 24 2.40 -9.65 -10.92
N PHE A 25 1.81 -9.15 -12.01
CA PHE A 25 1.88 -7.74 -12.41
C PHE A 25 0.63 -6.92 -12.02
N ASP A 26 -0.45 -7.59 -11.60
CA ASP A 26 -1.69 -6.95 -11.16
C ASP A 26 -1.63 -6.44 -9.70
N ASP A 27 -2.40 -5.39 -9.44
CA ASP A 27 -2.63 -4.85 -8.10
C ASP A 27 -3.81 -5.53 -7.37
N PRO A 28 -3.75 -5.72 -6.04
CA PRO A 28 -2.63 -5.41 -5.15
C PRO A 28 -1.50 -6.44 -5.26
N GLY A 29 -0.25 -6.05 -5.02
CA GLY A 29 0.89 -6.96 -5.06
C GLY A 29 0.75 -8.20 -4.13
N LEU A 30 1.34 -9.32 -4.56
CA LEU A 30 1.23 -10.62 -3.86
C LEU A 30 1.78 -10.63 -2.42
N ALA A 31 2.87 -9.89 -2.17
CA ALA A 31 3.51 -9.77 -0.86
C ALA A 31 2.82 -8.74 0.07
N GLY A 32 1.75 -8.10 -0.41
CA GLY A 32 1.10 -7.02 0.31
C GLY A 32 1.86 -5.69 0.21
N LYS A 33 1.38 -4.69 0.95
CA LYS A 33 1.84 -3.30 0.86
C LYS A 33 2.93 -3.04 1.88
N ALA A 34 4.17 -3.38 1.54
CA ALA A 34 5.29 -3.06 2.42
C ALA A 34 5.55 -1.53 2.41
N PRO A 35 5.63 -0.86 3.57
CA PRO A 35 6.00 0.54 3.62
C PRO A 35 7.46 0.74 3.20
N VAL A 36 7.74 1.84 2.51
CA VAL A 36 9.10 2.21 2.09
C VAL A 36 9.51 3.54 2.72
N GLN A 37 10.83 3.80 2.76
CA GLN A 37 11.41 5.04 3.30
C GLN A 37 10.94 5.39 4.73
N LEU A 38 10.85 4.39 5.59
CA LEU A 38 10.45 4.55 6.98
C LEU A 38 11.41 5.47 7.74
N LYS A 39 10.86 6.45 8.48
CA LYS A 39 11.61 7.39 9.32
C LYS A 39 10.89 7.64 10.65
N PHE A 40 11.65 7.70 11.73
CA PHE A 40 11.15 8.12 13.04
C PHE A 40 11.11 9.65 13.13
N SER A 41 10.09 10.20 13.79
CA SER A 41 10.10 11.61 14.14
C SER A 41 11.18 11.88 15.21
N PRO A 42 11.81 13.08 15.24
CA PRO A 42 12.85 13.39 16.21
C PRO A 42 12.38 13.30 17.67
N ASP A 43 11.10 13.58 17.92
CA ASP A 43 10.46 13.48 19.24
C ASP A 43 10.00 12.06 19.60
N GLY A 44 10.18 11.08 18.69
CA GLY A 44 9.78 9.69 18.89
C GLY A 44 8.27 9.45 18.97
N SER A 45 7.43 10.43 18.63
CA SER A 45 5.97 10.30 18.75
C SER A 45 5.32 9.53 17.60
N ARG A 46 5.98 9.44 16.45
CA ARG A 46 5.44 8.79 15.25
C ARG A 46 6.53 8.23 14.35
N VAL A 47 6.10 7.38 13.43
CA VAL A 47 6.88 6.89 12.30
C VAL A 47 6.21 7.35 11.03
N THR A 48 6.94 7.99 10.11
CA THR A 48 6.43 8.32 8.77
C THR A 48 6.97 7.34 7.74
N TYR A 49 6.17 7.01 6.74
CA TYR A 49 6.55 6.10 5.67
C TYR A 49 5.76 6.38 4.39
N LEU A 50 6.25 5.89 3.27
CA LEU A 50 5.56 5.92 1.99
C LEU A 50 4.84 4.60 1.75
N GLN A 51 3.60 4.66 1.27
CA GLN A 51 2.80 3.48 0.97
C GLN A 51 2.08 3.63 -0.36
N GLY A 52 2.16 2.56 -1.18
CA GLY A 52 1.51 2.50 -2.48
C GLY A 52 -0.01 2.56 -2.34
N LYS A 53 -0.69 3.22 -3.28
CA LYS A 53 -2.15 3.25 -3.32
C LYS A 53 -2.74 1.86 -3.59
N VAL A 54 -4.05 1.72 -3.39
CA VAL A 54 -4.76 0.45 -3.61
C VAL A 54 -4.88 0.14 -5.10
N ASP A 55 -5.06 1.19 -5.88
CA ASP A 55 -5.35 1.20 -7.32
C ASP A 55 -4.13 1.54 -8.19
N ASP A 56 -3.04 2.00 -7.59
CA ASP A 56 -1.75 2.26 -8.25
C ASP A 56 -0.60 2.07 -7.25
N TYR A 57 -0.02 0.86 -7.21
CA TYR A 57 1.05 0.55 -6.24
C TYR A 57 2.33 1.36 -6.46
N ASN A 58 2.58 1.82 -7.69
CA ASN A 58 3.73 2.66 -7.99
C ASN A 58 3.51 4.11 -7.57
N ARG A 59 2.30 4.49 -7.14
CA ARG A 59 2.01 5.81 -6.61
C ARG A 59 2.01 5.82 -5.09
N TYR A 60 2.87 6.64 -4.50
CA TYR A 60 3.09 6.67 -3.06
C TYR A 60 2.41 7.85 -2.37
N ASP A 61 1.68 7.57 -1.29
CA ASP A 61 1.20 8.57 -0.34
C ASP A 61 2.10 8.62 0.90
N LEU A 62 2.12 9.76 1.59
CA LEU A 62 2.78 9.87 2.89
C LEU A 62 1.83 9.49 4.01
N TRP A 63 2.26 8.54 4.82
CA TRP A 63 1.53 8.05 5.98
C TRP A 63 2.32 8.28 7.26
N GLU A 64 1.60 8.32 8.38
CA GLU A 64 2.15 8.14 9.71
C GLU A 64 1.60 6.89 10.38
N TYR A 65 2.43 6.28 11.21
CA TYR A 65 2.04 5.43 12.31
C TYR A 65 2.27 6.18 13.61
N ASN A 66 1.20 6.46 14.34
CA ASN A 66 1.25 7.15 15.62
C ASN A 66 1.57 6.15 16.73
N LEU A 67 2.68 6.36 17.45
CA LEU A 67 3.15 5.42 18.47
C LEU A 67 2.36 5.52 19.79
N LYS A 68 1.55 6.56 19.99
CA LYS A 68 0.75 6.74 21.21
C LYS A 68 -0.55 5.95 21.16
N ASP A 69 -1.22 5.95 20.01
CA ASP A 69 -2.52 5.29 19.84
C ASP A 69 -2.47 4.09 18.88
N ASN A 70 -1.30 3.77 18.33
CA ASN A 70 -1.06 2.63 17.44
C ASN A 70 -1.93 2.65 16.16
N THR A 71 -2.20 3.85 15.62
CA THR A 71 -2.99 4.02 14.40
C THR A 71 -2.17 4.50 13.20
N ASN A 72 -2.53 4.03 12.00
CA ASN A 72 -2.01 4.55 10.74
C ASN A 72 -2.91 5.68 10.24
N ARG A 73 -2.33 6.77 9.75
CA ARG A 73 -3.06 7.92 9.21
C ARG A 73 -2.41 8.44 7.94
N LEU A 74 -3.23 8.81 6.97
CA LEU A 74 -2.78 9.51 5.78
C LEU A 74 -2.41 10.95 6.16
N LEU A 75 -1.18 11.35 5.83
CA LEU A 75 -0.72 12.73 6.02
C LEU A 75 -0.84 13.54 4.74
N VAL A 76 -0.45 12.95 3.61
CA VAL A 76 -0.45 13.63 2.31
C VAL A 76 -0.92 12.66 1.23
N ASP A 77 -2.00 13.04 0.57
CA ASP A 77 -2.48 12.38 -0.63
C ASP A 77 -1.71 12.92 -1.85
N SER A 78 -0.92 12.06 -2.49
CA SER A 78 -0.19 12.41 -3.71
C SER A 78 -1.12 12.82 -4.85
N GLN A 79 -2.36 12.30 -4.90
CA GLN A 79 -3.36 12.67 -5.91
C GLN A 79 -3.91 14.06 -5.75
N ALA A 80 -4.06 14.49 -4.50
CA ALA A 80 -4.45 15.85 -4.20
C ALA A 80 -3.32 16.84 -4.55
N LEU A 81 -2.05 16.44 -4.42
CA LEU A 81 -0.90 17.27 -4.80
C LEU A 81 -0.74 17.42 -6.32
N PHE A 82 -0.82 16.32 -7.05
CA PHE A 82 -0.66 16.32 -8.49
C PHE A 82 -1.44 15.18 -9.15
N SER A 83 -2.38 15.52 -10.03
CA SER A 83 -3.24 14.57 -10.72
C SER A 83 -3.06 14.56 -12.24
N GLY A 84 -2.17 15.41 -12.77
CA GLY A 84 -1.89 15.54 -14.19
C GLY A 84 -0.89 14.50 -14.72
N PRO A 85 -0.60 14.56 -16.04
CA PRO A 85 0.48 13.77 -16.62
C PRO A 85 1.84 14.24 -16.09
N GLU A 86 2.55 13.36 -15.38
CA GLU A 86 3.89 13.64 -14.86
C GLU A 86 4.89 13.68 -16.02
N THR A 87 5.51 14.84 -16.24
CA THR A 87 6.57 14.99 -17.25
C THR A 87 7.89 15.22 -16.54
N LEU A 88 8.69 14.17 -16.42
CA LEU A 88 10.01 14.24 -15.79
C LEU A 88 11.03 14.85 -16.76
N SER A 89 11.90 15.72 -16.24
CA SER A 89 13.09 16.16 -16.96
C SER A 89 14.03 14.99 -17.22
N ASP A 90 14.91 15.12 -18.21
CA ASP A 90 15.89 14.06 -18.53
C ASP A 90 16.86 13.81 -17.37
N GLU A 91 17.20 14.86 -16.61
CA GLU A 91 17.99 14.75 -15.38
C GLU A 91 17.27 13.90 -14.33
N GLU A 92 15.98 14.14 -14.09
CA GLU A 92 15.20 13.40 -13.10
C GLU A 92 14.99 11.94 -13.51
N LYS A 93 14.74 11.65 -14.79
CA LYS A 93 14.71 10.28 -15.32
C LYS A 93 16.04 9.56 -15.06
N ALA A 94 17.16 10.19 -15.40
CA ALA A 94 18.49 9.62 -15.19
C ALA A 94 18.84 9.42 -13.70
N ARG A 95 18.34 10.30 -12.81
CA ARG A 95 18.48 10.12 -11.35
C ARG A 95 17.70 8.90 -10.86
N ARG A 96 16.43 8.78 -11.25
CA ARG A 96 15.56 7.67 -10.86
C ARG A 96 16.10 6.33 -11.34
N GLU A 97 16.58 6.25 -12.59
CA GLU A 97 17.20 5.05 -13.14
C GLU A 97 18.43 4.61 -12.32
N ARG A 98 19.35 5.53 -12.03
CA ARG A 98 20.54 5.25 -11.20
C ARG A 98 20.19 4.78 -9.79
N GLN A 99 19.09 5.27 -9.24
CA GLN A 99 18.60 4.92 -7.90
C GLN A 99 17.62 3.75 -7.90
N ARG A 100 17.24 3.22 -9.09
CA ARG A 100 16.21 2.19 -9.27
C ARG A 100 14.89 2.55 -8.60
N ILE A 101 14.49 3.81 -8.73
CA ILE A 101 13.22 4.34 -8.20
C ILE A 101 12.18 4.30 -9.31
N PHE A 102 11.19 3.42 -9.16
CA PHE A 102 10.11 3.25 -10.13
C PHE A 102 8.80 3.94 -9.71
N GLY A 103 8.72 4.37 -8.45
CA GLY A 103 7.53 5.04 -7.93
C GLY A 103 7.40 6.51 -8.32
N ARG A 104 6.17 7.00 -8.18
CA ARG A 104 5.71 8.37 -8.46
C ARG A 104 4.79 8.87 -7.34
N GLY A 105 4.46 10.15 -7.37
CA GLY A 105 3.58 10.79 -6.37
C GLY A 105 4.14 12.08 -5.81
#